data_AF-A0A2G3PZP0-F1
#
_entry.id   AF-A0A2G3PZP0-F1
#
_cell.length_a   1.000
_cell.length_b   1.000
_cell.length_c   1.000
_cell.angle_alpha   90.00
_cell.angle_beta   90.00
_cell.angle_gamma   90.00
#
_symmetry.space_group_name_H-M   'P 1'
#
loop_
_entity.id
_entity.type
_entity.pdbx_description
1 polymer ?
#
loop_
_entity_poly.entity_id
_entity_poly.type
_entity_poly.pdbx_seq_one_letter_code
_entity_poly.pdbx_strand_id
1 'polypeptide(L)'
;MRGLVDQKKIILMTKLAIYEKNYGKEDRRRNRYYLEDYIYIKNFKTRLSVTLVVFLVIGFQLLKLLEEGIIIPTSLMEFVKLYIAPYSLPWIVMMIIYTMISTVIYGKRYASTQKRLIGYRNLLKKLTNYEQTKRNEEGVEDEGK
;
A
#
# COMPACT_ATOMS: atom_id res chain seq x y z
N MET A 1 47.71 17.14 -10.59
CA MET A 1 46.70 16.24 -11.19
C MET A 1 45.51 16.17 -10.25
N ARG A 2 44.48 17.00 -10.45
CA ARG A 2 43.25 16.91 -9.65
C ARG A 2 42.43 15.76 -10.22
N GLY A 3 42.16 14.75 -9.40
CA GLY A 3 41.08 13.81 -9.64
C GLY A 3 39.79 14.62 -9.77
N LEU A 4 39.43 14.92 -11.00
CA LEU A 4 38.30 15.78 -11.34
C LEU A 4 37.06 14.91 -11.20
N VAL A 5 36.55 14.87 -9.97
CA VAL A 5 35.36 14.11 -9.64
C VAL A 5 34.24 14.59 -10.56
N ASP A 6 33.70 13.66 -11.33
CA ASP A 6 32.71 13.92 -12.35
C ASP A 6 31.40 14.40 -11.70
N GLN A 7 31.23 15.72 -11.63
CA GLN A 7 30.11 16.34 -10.93
C GLN A 7 28.76 15.85 -11.45
N LYS A 8 28.63 15.61 -12.76
CA LYS A 8 27.39 15.09 -13.36
C LYS A 8 27.11 13.68 -12.83
N LYS A 9 28.12 12.80 -12.82
CA LYS A 9 28.00 11.46 -12.23
C LYS A 9 27.62 11.49 -10.76
N ILE A 10 28.29 12.32 -9.95
CA ILE A 10 27.99 12.47 -8.52
C ILE A 10 26.55 12.92 -8.30
N ILE A 11 26.08 13.93 -9.05
CA ILE A 11 24.71 14.44 -8.92
C ILE A 11 23.68 13.35 -9.25
N LEU A 12 23.91 12.55 -10.30
CA LEU A 12 23.02 11.44 -10.67
C LEU A 12 23.02 10.33 -9.60
N MET A 13 24.19 9.89 -9.13
CA MET A 13 24.31 8.90 -8.06
C MET A 13 23.68 9.38 -6.75
N THR A 14 23.85 10.67 -6.42
CA THR A 14 23.27 11.27 -5.21
C THR A 14 21.74 11.29 -5.29
N LYS A 15 21.17 11.67 -6.44
CA LYS A 15 19.71 11.63 -6.66
C LYS A 15 19.14 10.22 -6.55
N LEU A 16 19.84 9.22 -7.09
CA LEU A 16 19.47 7.81 -6.96
C LEU A 16 19.54 7.33 -5.50
N ALA A 17 20.61 7.66 -4.78
CA ALA A 17 20.78 7.29 -3.37
C ALA A 17 19.72 7.93 -2.45
N ILE A 18 19.38 9.21 -2.68
CA ILE A 18 18.30 9.90 -1.96
C ILE A 18 16.97 9.19 -2.17
N TYR A 19 16.67 8.80 -3.42
CA TYR A 19 15.45 8.06 -3.73
C TYR A 19 15.43 6.69 -3.03
N GLU A 20 16.52 5.94 -3.10
CA GLU A 20 16.61 4.61 -2.52
C GLU A 20 16.50 4.62 -0.99
N LYS A 21 17.10 5.62 -0.33
CA LYS A 21 17.01 5.81 1.12
C LYS A 21 15.59 6.18 1.57
N ASN A 22 14.95 7.12 0.88
CA ASN A 22 13.65 7.67 1.32
C ASN A 22 12.44 6.84 0.85
N TYR A 23 12.50 6.28 -0.36
CA TYR A 23 11.37 5.61 -1.00
C TYR A 23 11.65 4.17 -1.40
N GLY A 24 12.93 3.76 -1.46
CA GLY A 24 13.35 2.47 -2.01
C GLY A 24 12.82 1.25 -1.26
N LYS A 25 12.70 1.29 0.09
CA LYS A 25 12.13 0.18 0.88
C LYS A 25 10.62 0.05 0.70
N GLU A 26 9.89 1.16 0.77
CA GLU A 26 8.43 1.14 0.62
C GLU A 26 8.00 0.81 -0.81
N ASP A 27 8.65 1.40 -1.81
CA ASP A 27 8.31 1.19 -3.21
C ASP A 27 8.70 -0.22 -3.68
N ARG A 28 9.81 -0.81 -3.21
CA ARG A 28 10.10 -2.25 -3.45
C ARG A 28 9.07 -3.17 -2.81
N ARG A 29 8.64 -2.88 -1.58
CA ARG A 29 7.62 -3.70 -0.91
C ARG A 29 6.26 -3.59 -1.64
N ARG A 30 5.91 -2.40 -2.12
CA ARG A 30 4.72 -2.16 -2.95
C ARG A 30 4.80 -2.81 -4.33
N ASN A 31 5.97 -2.83 -4.97
CA ASN A 31 6.16 -3.37 -6.32
C ASN A 31 6.25 -4.90 -6.38
N ARG A 32 6.33 -5.58 -5.22
CA ARG A 32 6.33 -7.04 -5.13
C ARG A 32 4.92 -7.64 -5.13
N TYR A 33 3.90 -6.82 -4.90
CA TYR A 33 2.49 -7.19 -4.89
C TYR A 33 1.75 -6.40 -5.98
N TYR A 34 0.85 -7.06 -6.71
CA TYR A 34 -0.05 -6.34 -7.61
C TYR A 34 -0.90 -5.34 -6.79
N LEU A 35 -1.29 -4.23 -7.41
CA LEU A 35 -2.12 -3.18 -6.79
C LEU A 35 -3.30 -3.77 -6.03
N GLU A 36 -3.97 -4.73 -6.67
CA GLU A 36 -5.16 -5.38 -6.14
C GLU A 36 -4.86 -6.13 -4.86
N ASP A 37 -3.71 -6.80 -4.77
CA ASP A 37 -3.32 -7.63 -3.63
C ASP A 37 -3.02 -6.77 -2.38
N TYR A 38 -2.40 -5.60 -2.57
CA TYR A 38 -2.19 -4.64 -1.48
C TYR A 38 -3.51 -4.04 -0.95
N ILE A 39 -4.45 -3.73 -1.85
CA ILE A 39 -5.79 -3.27 -1.47
C ILE A 39 -6.55 -4.40 -0.77
N TYR A 40 -6.41 -5.63 -1.25
CA TYR A 40 -7.05 -6.81 -0.70
C TYR A 40 -6.60 -7.12 0.72
N ILE A 41 -5.29 -7.13 0.99
CA ILE A 41 -4.75 -7.36 2.35
C ILE A 41 -5.24 -6.32 3.34
N LYS A 42 -5.31 -5.05 2.93
CA LYS A 42 -5.82 -3.98 3.81
C LYS A 42 -7.31 -4.04 4.03
N ASN A 43 -8.09 -4.31 2.99
CA ASN A 43 -9.52 -4.55 3.13
C ASN A 43 -9.80 -5.78 3.99
N PHE A 44 -9.00 -6.84 3.88
CA PHE A 44 -9.13 -8.06 4.68
C PHE A 44 -8.91 -7.78 6.18
N LYS A 45 -7.88 -7.01 6.53
CA LYS A 45 -7.62 -6.62 7.93
C LYS A 45 -8.78 -5.80 8.52
N THR A 46 -9.34 -4.89 7.74
CA THR A 46 -10.50 -4.09 8.18
C THR A 46 -11.75 -4.94 8.30
N ARG A 47 -12.01 -5.83 7.33
CA ARG A 47 -13.12 -6.81 7.40
C ARG A 47 -13.05 -7.60 8.70
N LEU A 48 -11.88 -8.15 9.03
CA LEU A 48 -11.65 -8.89 10.26
C LEU A 48 -11.90 -8.04 11.52
N SER A 49 -11.43 -6.78 11.52
CA SER A 49 -11.68 -5.85 12.62
C SER A 49 -13.17 -5.55 12.81
N VAL A 50 -13.91 -5.39 11.72
CA VAL A 50 -15.35 -5.12 11.78
C VAL A 50 -16.09 -6.38 12.26
N THR A 51 -15.69 -7.57 11.84
CA THR A 51 -16.28 -8.83 12.35
C THR A 51 -16.08 -8.95 13.85
N LEU A 52 -14.90 -8.62 14.36
CA LEU A 52 -14.61 -8.60 15.81
C LEU A 52 -15.54 -7.65 16.59
N VAL A 53 -15.78 -6.45 16.07
CA VAL A 53 -16.70 -5.49 16.71
C VAL A 53 -18.12 -6.05 16.77
N VAL A 54 -18.60 -6.67 15.69
CA VAL A 54 -19.93 -7.31 15.67
C VAL A 54 -20.02 -8.43 16.71
N PHE A 55 -18.99 -9.28 16.82
CA PHE A 55 -18.93 -10.32 17.86
C PHE A 55 -18.96 -9.75 19.28
N LEU A 56 -18.24 -8.66 19.55
CA LEU A 56 -18.25 -8.01 20.86
C LEU A 56 -19.62 -7.42 21.19
N VAL A 57 -20.29 -6.78 20.22
CA VAL A 57 -21.64 -6.24 20.41
C VAL A 57 -22.64 -7.35 20.72
N ILE A 58 -22.60 -8.46 19.96
CA ILE A 58 -23.46 -9.63 20.23
C ILE A 58 -23.17 -10.21 21.62
N GLY A 59 -21.88 -10.36 21.98
CA GLY A 59 -21.48 -10.85 23.29
C GLY A 59 -21.99 -9.97 24.43
N PHE A 60 -21.93 -8.65 24.29
CA PHE A 60 -22.46 -7.71 25.28
C PHE A 60 -24.00 -7.80 25.42
N GLN A 61 -24.72 -7.99 24.31
CA GLN A 61 -26.17 -8.18 24.34
C GLN A 61 -26.56 -9.50 25.02
N LEU A 62 -25.80 -10.58 24.81
CA LEU A 62 -26.00 -11.85 25.50
C LEU A 62 -25.80 -11.72 27.02
N LEU A 63 -24.80 -10.95 27.46
CA LEU A 63 -24.57 -10.67 28.88
C LEU A 63 -25.74 -9.91 29.51
N LYS A 64 -26.30 -8.91 28.80
CA LYS A 64 -27.51 -8.21 29.25
C LYS A 64 -28.72 -9.13 29.39
N LEU A 65 -28.86 -10.09 28.47
CA LEU A 65 -29.95 -11.06 28.52
C LEU A 65 -29.86 -11.97 29.76
N LEU A 66 -28.64 -12.39 30.11
CA LEU A 66 -28.35 -13.17 31.32
C LEU A 66 -28.66 -12.36 32.58
N GLU A 67 -28.43 -11.05 32.56
CA GLU A 67 -28.69 -10.14 33.69
C GLU A 67 -30.18 -9.82 33.87
N GLU A 68 -30.93 -9.60 32.78
CA GLU A 68 -32.37 -9.32 32.83
C GLU A 68 -33.22 -10.57 33.11
N GLY A 69 -32.64 -11.78 33.06
CA GLY A 69 -33.35 -13.03 33.36
C GLY A 69 -34.45 -13.39 32.34
N ILE A 70 -34.50 -12.70 31.21
CA ILE A 70 -35.52 -12.90 30.18
C ILE A 70 -35.15 -14.10 29.31
N ILE A 71 -36.19 -14.88 29.01
CA ILE A 71 -36.24 -16.10 28.22
C ILE A 71 -35.28 -16.03 27.03
N ILE A 72 -34.28 -16.92 27.03
CA ILE A 72 -33.42 -17.16 25.87
C ILE A 72 -34.35 -17.42 24.68
N PRO A 73 -34.26 -16.65 23.58
CA PRO A 73 -35.13 -16.86 22.43
C PRO A 73 -35.02 -18.31 21.99
N THR A 74 -36.13 -19.04 22.05
CA THR A 74 -36.18 -20.49 21.82
C THR A 74 -35.95 -20.84 20.35
N SER A 75 -36.01 -19.86 19.44
CA SER A 75 -35.73 -20.01 18.02
C SER A 75 -34.55 -19.15 17.55
N LEU A 76 -33.69 -19.74 16.71
CA LEU A 76 -32.63 -19.02 16.00
C LEU A 76 -33.18 -17.87 15.15
N MET A 77 -34.41 -17.98 14.65
CA MET A 77 -35.02 -16.99 13.77
C MET A 77 -35.36 -15.68 14.50
N GLU A 78 -35.87 -15.77 15.73
CA GLU A 78 -36.13 -14.59 16.57
C GLU A 78 -34.84 -13.93 17.02
N PHE A 79 -33.82 -14.73 17.36
CA PHE A 79 -32.50 -14.20 17.69
C PHE A 79 -31.92 -13.39 16.53
N VAL A 80 -31.95 -13.92 15.30
CA VAL A 80 -31.45 -13.22 14.12
C VAL A 80 -32.25 -11.93 13.86
N LYS A 81 -33.58 -11.96 13.97
CA LYS A 81 -34.42 -10.77 13.75
C LYS A 81 -34.18 -9.67 14.77
N LEU A 82 -34.02 -10.01 16.04
CA LEU A 82 -33.91 -9.02 17.11
C LEU A 82 -32.48 -8.48 17.24
N TYR A 83 -31.47 -9.35 17.10
CA TYR A 83 -30.07 -8.99 17.39
C TYR A 83 -29.18 -8.78 16.18
N ILE A 84 -29.54 -9.29 15.00
CA ILE A 84 -28.68 -9.22 13.80
C ILE A 84 -29.29 -8.32 12.74
N ALA A 85 -30.61 -8.44 12.48
CA ALA A 85 -31.29 -7.67 11.44
C ALA A 85 -31.13 -6.14 11.59
N PRO A 86 -31.29 -5.52 12.79
CA PRO A 86 -31.16 -4.05 12.89
C PRO A 86 -29.72 -3.55 12.66
N TYR A 87 -28.70 -4.37 12.96
CA TYR A 87 -27.29 -4.00 12.78
C TYR A 87 -26.77 -4.32 11.36
N SER A 88 -27.50 -5.14 10.61
CA SER A 88 -27.10 -5.56 9.25
C SER A 88 -27.03 -4.40 8.26
N LEU A 89 -27.99 -3.47 8.32
CA LEU A 89 -28.08 -2.32 7.41
C LEU A 89 -26.90 -1.33 7.62
N PRO A 90 -26.63 -0.81 8.83
CA PRO A 90 -25.48 0.08 9.04
C PRO A 90 -24.15 -0.60 8.75
N TRP A 91 -24.03 -1.92 8.98
CA TRP A 91 -22.82 -2.69 8.64
C TRP A 91 -22.55 -2.72 7.13
N ILE A 92 -23.57 -3.00 6.31
CA ILE A 92 -23.46 -3.00 4.85
C ILE A 92 -23.07 -1.61 4.33
N VAL A 93 -23.72 -0.55 4.83
CA VAL A 93 -23.42 0.84 4.43
C VAL A 93 -21.97 1.20 4.78
N MET A 94 -21.50 0.85 5.98
CA MET A 94 -20.13 1.13 6.39
C MET A 94 -19.09 0.38 5.55
N MET A 95 -19.39 -0.86 5.15
CA MET A 95 -18.56 -1.65 4.24
C MET A 95 -18.44 -1.01 2.85
N ILE A 96 -19.54 -0.51 2.30
CA ILE A 96 -19.56 0.16 0.99
C ILE A 96 -18.72 1.44 1.03
N ILE A 97 -18.97 2.30 2.03
CA ILE A 97 -18.24 3.56 2.20
C ILE A 97 -16.74 3.31 2.37
N TYR A 98 -16.38 2.36 3.22
CA TYR A 98 -14.97 2.02 3.45
C TYR A 98 -14.29 1.49 2.18
N THR A 99 -14.95 0.60 1.45
CA THR A 99 -14.41 0.03 0.21
C THR A 99 -14.18 1.11 -0.85
N MET A 100 -15.11 2.07 -0.96
CA MET A 100 -15.00 3.19 -1.88
C MET A 100 -13.81 4.10 -1.52
N ILE A 101 -13.69 4.50 -0.26
CA ILE A 101 -12.58 5.34 0.24
C ILE A 101 -11.23 4.62 0.08
N SER A 102 -11.17 3.34 0.46
CA SER A 102 -9.99 2.48 0.35
C SER A 102 -9.49 2.43 -1.09
N THR A 103 -10.38 2.14 -2.04
CA THR A 103 -10.05 2.07 -3.48
C THR A 103 -9.48 3.40 -3.98
N VAL A 104 -10.09 4.53 -3.64
CA VAL A 104 -9.64 5.86 -4.09
C VAL A 104 -8.27 6.22 -3.51
N ILE A 105 -8.07 6.05 -2.20
CA ILE A 105 -6.80 6.40 -1.52
C ILE A 105 -5.67 5.52 -2.04
N TYR A 106 -5.88 4.20 -2.11
CA TYR A 106 -4.84 3.28 -2.54
C TYR A 106 -4.55 3.39 -4.03
N GLY A 107 -5.57 3.64 -4.87
CA GLY A 107 -5.39 3.95 -6.28
C GLY A 107 -4.49 5.18 -6.49
N LYS A 108 -4.79 6.31 -5.82
CA LYS A 108 -3.96 7.53 -5.89
C LYS A 108 -2.52 7.27 -5.42
N ARG A 109 -2.36 6.54 -4.31
CA ARG A 109 -1.05 6.25 -3.73
C ARG A 109 -0.20 5.35 -4.65
N TYR A 110 -0.81 4.40 -5.34
CA TYR A 110 -0.11 3.58 -6.32
C TYR A 110 0.27 4.37 -7.59
N ALA A 111 -0.63 5.19 -8.12
CA ALA A 111 -0.33 6.04 -9.26
C ALA A 111 0.89 6.95 -8.97
N SER A 112 0.97 7.51 -7.75
CA SER A 112 2.14 8.28 -7.31
C SER A 112 3.42 7.44 -7.26
N THR A 113 3.30 6.17 -6.85
CA THR A 113 4.43 5.22 -6.75
C THR A 113 4.95 4.84 -8.13
N GLN A 114 4.06 4.57 -9.08
CA GLN A 114 4.43 4.30 -10.47
C GLN A 114 5.16 5.50 -11.12
N LYS A 115 4.65 6.72 -10.93
CA LYS A 115 5.34 7.94 -11.41
C LYS A 115 6.74 8.07 -10.84
N ARG A 116 6.93 7.82 -9.54
CA ARG A 116 8.23 7.82 -8.87
C ARG A 116 9.18 6.76 -9.43
N LEU A 117 8.71 5.54 -9.64
CA LEU A 117 9.47 4.43 -10.23
C LEU A 117 9.92 4.72 -11.66
N ILE A 118 9.06 5.31 -12.48
CA ILE A 118 9.41 5.73 -13.85
C ILE A 118 10.52 6.79 -13.81
N GLY A 119 10.41 7.79 -12.91
CA GLY A 119 11.46 8.79 -12.70
C GLY A 119 12.80 8.19 -12.30
N TYR A 120 12.80 7.22 -11.37
CA TYR A 120 13.99 6.49 -10.92
C TYR A 120 14.63 5.69 -12.06
N ARG A 121 13.84 4.97 -12.88
CA ARG A 121 14.35 4.25 -14.06
C ARG A 121 14.96 5.18 -15.09
N ASN A 122 14.36 6.34 -15.31
CA ASN A 122 14.90 7.34 -16.23
C ASN A 122 16.23 7.91 -15.73
N LEU A 123 16.38 8.13 -14.42
CA LEU A 123 17.65 8.52 -13.80
C LEU A 123 18.73 7.43 -13.97
N LEU A 124 18.37 6.15 -13.79
CA LEU A 124 19.28 5.03 -14.05
C LEU A 124 19.75 4.99 -15.51
N LYS A 125 18.82 5.07 -16.47
CA LYS A 125 19.16 5.12 -17.90
C LYS A 125 20.11 6.26 -18.23
N LYS A 126 19.87 7.46 -17.66
CA LYS A 126 20.76 8.62 -17.86
C LYS A 126 22.16 8.36 -17.31
N LEU A 127 22.28 7.72 -16.16
CA LEU A 127 23.58 7.38 -15.57
C LEU A 127 24.32 6.35 -16.44
N THR A 128 23.64 5.28 -16.87
CA THR A 128 24.23 4.25 -17.73
C THR A 128 24.67 4.81 -19.08
N ASN A 129 23.83 5.61 -19.73
CA ASN A 129 24.18 6.26 -20.99
C ASN A 129 25.38 7.20 -20.81
N TYR A 130 25.41 7.96 -19.71
CA TYR A 130 26.54 8.85 -19.40
C TYR A 130 27.86 8.07 -19.25
N GLU A 131 27.84 6.93 -18.55
CA GLU A 131 29.01 6.07 -18.40
C GLU A 131 29.43 5.40 -19.71
N GLN A 132 28.48 5.00 -20.57
CA GLN A 132 28.78 4.46 -21.91
C GLN A 132 29.40 5.51 -22.82
N THR A 133 28.84 6.72 -22.87
CA THR A 133 29.38 7.81 -23.68
C THR A 133 30.80 8.15 -23.25
N LYS A 134 31.05 8.30 -21.94
CA LYS A 134 32.40 8.53 -21.42
C LYS A 134 33.39 7.43 -21.80
N ARG A 135 32.98 6.16 -21.70
CA ARG A 135 33.84 5.01 -22.07
C ARG A 135 34.18 5.01 -23.56
N ASN A 136 33.22 5.37 -24.41
CA ASN A 136 33.45 5.45 -25.86
C ASN A 136 34.37 6.61 -26.22
N GLU A 137 34.25 7.76 -25.56
CA GLU A 137 35.16 8.91 -25.72
C GLU A 137 36.60 8.55 -25.31
N GLU A 138 36.77 7.87 -24.18
CA GLU A 138 38.08 7.41 -23.68
C GLU A 138 38.71 6.33 -24.57
N GLY A 139 37.92 5.48 -25.23
CA GLY A 139 38.42 4.45 -26.17
C GLY A 139 38.84 5.00 -27.54
N VAL A 140 38.18 6.07 -28.03
CA VAL A 140 38.52 6.71 -29.31
C VAL A 140 39.80 7.55 -29.20
N GLU A 141 40.11 8.10 -28.02
CA GLU A 141 41.37 8.82 -27.78
C GLU A 141 42.62 7.91 -27.72
N ASP A 142 42.45 6.60 -27.48
CA ASP A 142 43.54 5.63 -27.39
C ASP A 142 43.85 4.95 -28.75
N GLU A 143 42.88 4.87 -29.66
CA GLU A 143 43.06 4.37 -31.04
C GLU A 143 43.56 5.44 -32.04
N GLY A 144 43.51 6.73 -31.66
CA GLY A 144 43.94 7.86 -32.49
C GLY A 144 45.39 8.34 -32.26
N LYS A 145 46.18 7.63 -31.45
CA LYS A 145 47.60 7.90 -31.17
C LYS A 145 48.48 6.77 -31.69
#